data_AF-A0A7C2WSF5-F1
#
_entry.id   AF-A0A7C2WSF5-F1
#
_cell.length_a   1.000
_cell.length_b   1.000
_cell.length_c   1.000
_cell.angle_alpha   90.00
_cell.angle_beta   90.00
_cell.angle_gamma   90.00
#
_symmetry.space_group_name_H-M   'P 1'
#
loop_
_entity.id
_entity.type
_entity.pdbx_description
1 polymer ?
#
loop_
_entity_poly.entity_id
_entity_poly.type
_entity_poly.pdbx_seq_one_letter_code
_entity_poly.pdbx_strand_id
1 'polypeptide(L)'
;MDFEFTEDQVMLRGLVREFLSEQCPVSHVRAMMDDPQGYDRDLYRRLVQLGMLPFPEKYGGAGLGMIEQAIVLEEMGRIPYPGPYFATVILGGGAIMASGDKRAQARYLPDICNGDLT
;
A
#
# COMPACT_ATOMS: atom_id res chain seq x y z
N MET A 1 19.36 14.14 18.42
CA MET A 1 18.81 13.60 17.16
C MET A 1 18.07 12.34 17.57
N ASP A 2 16.79 12.27 17.26
CA ASP A 2 15.92 11.16 17.63
C ASP A 2 15.58 10.38 16.35
N PHE A 3 15.73 9.07 16.41
CA PHE A 3 15.52 8.13 15.30
C PHE A 3 14.48 7.07 15.66
N GLU A 4 13.87 7.16 16.84
CA GLU A 4 12.82 6.25 17.24
C GLU A 4 11.54 6.56 16.45
N PHE A 5 10.78 5.51 16.15
CA PHE A 5 9.46 5.68 15.56
C PHE A 5 8.50 6.27 16.59
N THR A 6 7.58 7.10 16.10
CA THR A 6 6.46 7.56 16.92
C THR A 6 5.54 6.39 17.29
N GLU A 7 4.69 6.56 18.30
CA GLU A 7 3.71 5.55 18.68
C GLU A 7 2.81 5.16 17.49
N ASP A 8 2.37 6.13 16.70
CA ASP A 8 1.57 5.91 15.49
C ASP A 8 2.31 5.08 14.44
N GLN A 9 3.61 5.34 14.24
CA GLN A 9 4.46 4.57 13.32
C GLN A 9 4.69 3.13 13.82
N VAL A 10 4.84 2.94 15.14
CA VAL A 10 4.93 1.60 15.74
C VAL A 10 3.62 0.83 15.58
N MET A 11 2.48 1.48 15.80
CA MET A 11 1.16 0.88 15.59
C MET A 11 0.93 0.50 14.13
N LEU A 12 1.26 1.40 13.20
CA LEU A 12 1.21 1.16 11.76
C LEU A 12 2.01 -0.10 11.38
N ARG A 13 3.27 -0.19 11.83
CA ARG A 13 4.13 -1.34 11.58
C ARG A 13 3.50 -2.64 12.08
N GLY A 14 2.94 -2.61 13.30
CA GLY A 14 2.28 -3.76 13.91
C GLY A 14 1.08 -4.23 13.10
N LEU A 15 0.21 -3.30 12.70
CA LEU A 15 -1.01 -3.59 11.94
C LEU A 15 -0.71 -4.18 10.56
N VAL A 16 0.25 -3.62 9.81
CA VAL A 16 0.64 -4.15 8.50
C VAL A 16 1.21 -5.55 8.65
N ARG A 17 2.07 -5.77 9.66
CA ARG A 17 2.68 -7.07 9.92
C ARG A 17 1.63 -8.14 10.22
N GLU A 18 0.71 -7.85 11.14
CA GLU A 18 -0.34 -8.77 11.55
C GLU A 18 -1.20 -9.15 10.35
N PHE A 19 -1.72 -8.15 9.62
CA PHE A 19 -2.52 -8.37 8.42
C PHE A 19 -1.80 -9.25 7.39
N LEU A 20 -0.55 -8.91 7.05
CA LEU A 20 0.22 -9.66 6.06
C LEU A 20 0.52 -11.09 6.51
N SER A 21 0.78 -11.30 7.80
CA SER A 21 1.05 -12.63 8.35
C SER A 21 -0.18 -13.55 8.31
N GLU A 22 -1.37 -12.99 8.49
CA GLU A 22 -2.64 -13.74 8.44
C GLU A 22 -3.13 -13.95 7.01
N GLN A 23 -3.12 -12.90 6.19
CA GLN A 23 -3.76 -12.90 4.88
C GLN A 23 -2.83 -13.35 3.75
N CYS A 24 -1.52 -13.14 3.89
CA CYS A 24 -0.53 -13.45 2.87
C CYS A 24 0.57 -14.41 3.39
N PRO A 25 0.22 -15.61 3.87
CA PRO A 25 1.22 -16.61 4.27
C PRO A 25 2.11 -17.01 3.09
N VAL A 26 3.27 -17.61 3.36
CA VAL A 26 4.24 -18.04 2.33
C VAL A 26 3.61 -18.97 1.28
N SER A 27 2.62 -19.78 1.67
CA SER A 27 1.86 -20.63 0.74
C SER A 27 1.06 -19.81 -0.27
N HIS A 28 0.48 -18.69 0.15
CA HIS A 28 -0.23 -17.76 -0.75
C HIS A 28 0.74 -17.13 -1.74
N VAL A 29 1.88 -16.61 -1.26
CA VAL A 29 2.94 -16.04 -2.13
C VAL A 29 3.37 -17.03 -3.21
N ARG A 30 3.59 -18.30 -2.83
CA ARG A 30 3.95 -19.35 -3.80
C ARG A 30 2.85 -19.61 -4.82
N ALA A 31 1.58 -19.66 -4.38
CA ALA A 31 0.46 -19.85 -5.28
C ALA A 31 0.36 -18.73 -6.33
N MET A 32 0.70 -17.50 -5.95
CA MET A 32 0.69 -16.36 -6.87
C MET A 32 1.78 -16.44 -7.97
N MET A 33 2.82 -17.26 -7.81
CA MET A 33 3.82 -17.43 -8.87
C MET A 33 3.26 -18.15 -10.10
N ASP A 34 2.26 -19.02 -9.91
CA ASP A 34 1.59 -19.77 -10.97
C ASP A 34 0.28 -19.10 -11.43
N ASP A 35 -0.17 -18.06 -10.73
CA ASP A 35 -1.37 -17.32 -11.07
C ASP A 35 -1.11 -16.36 -12.24
N PRO A 36 -1.93 -16.37 -13.32
CA PRO A 36 -1.73 -15.49 -14.47
C PRO A 36 -1.76 -13.98 -14.16
N GLN A 37 -2.49 -13.57 -13.12
CA GLN A 37 -2.54 -12.18 -12.65
C GLN A 37 -1.35 -11.86 -11.75
N GLY A 38 -0.81 -12.87 -11.06
CA GLY A 38 0.36 -12.77 -10.20
C GLY A 38 0.10 -12.21 -8.80
N TYR A 39 -1.16 -11.88 -8.46
CA TYR A 39 -1.57 -11.42 -7.13
C TYR A 39 -3.08 -11.57 -6.90
N ASP A 40 -3.48 -11.60 -5.63
CA ASP A 40 -4.88 -11.65 -5.20
C ASP A 40 -5.47 -10.23 -5.09
N ARG A 41 -6.47 -9.94 -5.95
CA ARG A 41 -7.17 -8.65 -6.00
C ARG A 41 -7.97 -8.35 -4.74
N ASP A 42 -8.59 -9.34 -4.12
CA ASP A 42 -9.41 -9.15 -2.93
C ASP A 42 -8.51 -8.88 -1.72
N LEU A 43 -7.38 -9.58 -1.64
CA LEU A 43 -6.34 -9.27 -0.66
C LEU A 43 -5.80 -7.85 -0.84
N TYR A 44 -5.48 -7.45 -2.07
CA TYR A 44 -5.02 -6.08 -2.36
C TYR A 44 -6.05 -5.01 -1.95
N ARG A 45 -7.34 -5.21 -2.27
CA ARG A 45 -8.41 -4.30 -1.84
C ARG A 45 -8.50 -4.17 -0.32
N ARG A 46 -8.44 -5.29 0.40
CA ARG A 46 -8.42 -5.27 1.87
C ARG A 46 -7.22 -4.52 2.42
N LEU A 47 -6.04 -4.71 1.81
CA LEU A 47 -4.81 -4.02 2.19
C LEU A 47 -4.94 -2.49 2.05
N VAL A 48 -5.45 -1.99 0.92
CA VAL A 48 -5.59 -0.53 0.73
C VAL A 48 -6.69 0.06 1.63
N GLN A 49 -7.73 -0.72 1.95
CA GLN A 49 -8.78 -0.33 2.89
C GLN A 49 -8.31 -0.21 4.35
N LEU A 50 -7.15 -0.77 4.71
CA LEU A 50 -6.54 -0.54 6.03
C LEU A 50 -6.06 0.91 6.23
N GLY A 51 -6.16 1.77 5.22
CA GLY A 51 -5.73 3.17 5.32
C GLY A 51 -4.24 3.37 5.09
N MET A 52 -3.58 2.39 4.46
CA MET A 52 -2.14 2.39 4.20
C MET A 52 -1.79 3.24 2.96
N LEU A 53 -2.37 4.43 2.82
CA LEU A 53 -2.33 5.18 1.56
C LEU A 53 -1.78 6.60 1.79
N PRO A 54 -0.75 7.02 1.04
CA PRO A 54 -0.09 8.31 1.24
C PRO A 54 -0.84 9.51 0.64
N PHE A 55 -2.02 9.29 0.10
CA PHE A 55 -2.78 10.31 -0.60
C PHE A 55 -3.65 11.12 0.36
N PRO A 56 -3.98 12.38 0.03
CA PRO A 56 -4.94 13.16 0.81
C PRO A 56 -6.30 12.47 0.96
N GLU A 57 -6.96 12.71 2.10
CA GLU A 57 -8.29 12.16 2.42
C GLU A 57 -9.35 12.42 1.35
N LYS A 58 -9.30 13.58 0.67
CA LYS A 58 -10.21 13.90 -0.44
C LYS A 58 -10.15 12.92 -1.63
N TYR A 59 -9.10 12.12 -1.72
CA TYR A 59 -8.97 11.05 -2.70
C TYR A 59 -9.12 9.66 -2.08
N GLY A 60 -9.43 9.56 -0.78
CA GLY A 60 -9.58 8.28 -0.05
C GLY A 60 -8.30 7.75 0.59
N GLY A 61 -7.22 8.54 0.67
CA GLY A 61 -6.01 8.15 1.38
C GLY A 61 -5.95 8.65 2.83
N ALA A 62 -4.89 8.30 3.55
CA ALA A 62 -4.69 8.67 4.96
C ALA A 62 -3.61 9.76 5.17
N GLY A 63 -3.10 10.34 4.08
CA GLY A 63 -2.07 11.39 4.14
C GLY A 63 -0.73 10.92 4.73
N LEU A 64 -0.44 9.62 4.66
CA LEU A 64 0.80 9.04 5.18
C LEU A 64 2.04 9.67 4.54
N GLY A 65 3.03 9.97 5.37
CA GLY A 65 4.31 10.53 4.96
C GLY A 65 5.30 9.48 4.47
N MET A 66 6.51 9.93 4.14
CA MET A 66 7.57 9.07 3.62
C MET A 66 8.01 7.98 4.61
N ILE A 67 8.01 8.28 5.91
CA ILE A 67 8.41 7.30 6.94
C ILE A 67 7.36 6.19 7.04
N GLU A 68 6.08 6.56 7.07
CA GLU A 68 4.98 5.61 7.11
C GLU A 68 4.95 4.72 5.85
N GLN A 69 5.18 5.30 4.66
CA GLN A 69 5.35 4.54 3.43
C GLN A 69 6.50 3.53 3.52
N ALA A 70 7.65 3.95 4.05
CA ALA A 70 8.82 3.08 4.21
C ALA A 70 8.52 1.91 5.16
N ILE A 71 7.83 2.17 6.27
CA ILE A 71 7.39 1.14 7.22
C ILE A 71 6.48 0.11 6.54
N VAL A 72 5.49 0.57 5.77
CA VAL A 72 4.58 -0.32 5.03
C VAL A 72 5.36 -1.19 4.03
N LEU A 73 6.26 -0.59 3.27
CA LEU A 73 7.10 -1.33 2.31
C LEU A 73 8.09 -2.29 2.97
N GLU A 74 8.63 -1.95 4.14
CA GLU A 74 9.51 -2.83 4.90
C GLU A 74 8.76 -4.11 5.30
N GLU A 75 7.58 -3.98 5.89
CA GLU A 75 6.76 -5.15 6.27
C GLU A 75 6.31 -5.96 5.04
N MET A 76 5.99 -5.30 3.92
CA MET A 76 5.75 -5.96 2.63
C MET A 76 6.99 -6.57 1.97
N GLY A 77 8.19 -6.27 2.44
CA GLY A 77 9.43 -6.89 1.99
C GLY A 77 9.81 -8.10 2.86
N ARG A 78 9.36 -8.13 4.12
CA ARG A 78 9.62 -9.24 5.06
C ARG A 78 8.98 -10.54 4.60
N ILE A 79 7.79 -10.44 4.03
CA ILE A 79 7.23 -11.48 3.16
C ILE A 79 7.29 -10.92 1.75
N PRO A 80 7.80 -11.60 0.72
CA PRO A 80 7.87 -11.02 -0.61
C PRO A 80 6.44 -10.86 -1.18
N TYR A 81 5.77 -9.77 -0.78
CA TYR A 81 4.36 -9.52 -1.07
C TYR A 81 4.17 -9.42 -2.59
N PRO A 82 3.30 -10.25 -3.19
CA PRO A 82 3.19 -10.32 -4.65
C PRO A 82 2.33 -9.20 -5.24
N GLY A 83 1.59 -8.46 -4.41
CA GLY A 83 0.65 -7.45 -4.89
C GLY A 83 1.29 -6.17 -5.40
N PRO A 84 0.53 -5.38 -6.18
CA PRO A 84 1.07 -4.28 -6.98
C PRO A 84 1.31 -3.00 -6.17
N TYR A 85 1.23 -3.04 -4.84
CA TYR A 85 1.25 -1.84 -3.98
C TYR A 85 2.42 -0.89 -4.30
N PHE A 86 3.64 -1.43 -4.46
CA PHE A 86 4.80 -0.61 -4.81
C PHE A 86 4.64 0.08 -6.18
N ALA A 87 4.24 -0.68 -7.21
CA ALA A 87 4.08 -0.14 -8.56
C ALA A 87 2.91 0.87 -8.64
N THR A 88 1.77 0.54 -8.06
CA THR A 88 0.54 1.34 -8.16
C THR A 88 0.54 2.53 -7.20
N VAL A 89 0.76 2.31 -5.90
CA VAL A 89 0.60 3.34 -4.87
C VAL A 89 1.84 4.22 -4.82
N ILE A 90 3.03 3.62 -4.73
CA ILE A 90 4.27 4.36 -4.51
C ILE A 90 4.74 5.03 -5.80
N LEU A 91 4.85 4.27 -6.90
CA LEU A 91 5.33 4.82 -8.16
C LEU A 91 4.24 5.56 -8.93
N GLY A 92 3.17 4.86 -9.32
CA GLY A 92 2.10 5.43 -10.16
C GLY A 92 1.35 6.59 -9.48
N GLY A 93 0.73 6.32 -8.35
CA GLY A 93 -0.02 7.32 -7.60
C GLY A 93 0.89 8.42 -7.03
N GLY A 94 2.11 8.08 -6.60
CA GLY A 94 3.13 9.06 -6.21
C GLY A 94 3.48 10.03 -7.34
N ALA A 95 3.70 9.53 -8.56
CA ALA A 95 3.97 10.36 -9.74
C ALA A 95 2.77 11.26 -10.09
N ILE A 96 1.54 10.72 -10.03
CA ILE A 96 0.31 11.50 -10.26
C ILE A 96 0.19 12.63 -9.22
N MET A 97 0.46 12.35 -7.95
CA MET A 97 0.47 13.37 -6.91
C MET A 97 1.55 14.43 -7.14
N ALA A 98 2.78 14.00 -7.43
CA ALA A 98 3.93 14.88 -7.64
C ALA A 98 3.77 15.78 -8.88
N SER A 99 3.03 15.32 -9.91
CA SER A 99 2.80 16.09 -11.14
C SER A 99 2.03 17.40 -10.92
N GLY A 100 1.23 17.49 -9.85
CA GLY A 100 0.33 18.62 -9.60
C GLY A 100 -0.90 18.71 -10.53
N ASP A 101 -1.05 17.80 -11.51
CA ASP A 101 -2.20 17.78 -12.42
C ASP A 101 -3.48 17.38 -11.67
N LYS A 102 -4.32 18.37 -11.39
CA LYS A 102 -5.58 18.18 -10.65
C LYS A 102 -6.57 17.28 -11.38
N ARG A 103 -6.53 17.24 -12.71
CA ARG A 103 -7.41 16.39 -13.51
C ARG A 103 -6.97 14.93 -13.43
N ALA A 104 -5.67 14.67 -13.54
CA ALA A 104 -5.13 13.32 -13.36
C ALA A 104 -5.35 12.83 -11.92
N GLN A 105 -5.09 13.68 -10.92
CA GLN A 105 -5.32 13.34 -9.51
C GLN A 105 -6.77 12.96 -9.23
N ALA A 106 -7.73 13.79 -9.66
CA ALA A 106 -9.16 13.53 -9.45
C ALA A 106 -9.66 12.30 -10.21
N ARG A 107 -9.03 11.96 -11.35
CA ARG A 107 -9.41 10.81 -12.17
C ARG A 107 -8.90 9.48 -11.61
N TYR A 108 -7.66 9.42 -11.16
CA TYR A 108 -6.98 8.15 -10.91
C TYR A 108 -6.81 7.81 -9.43
N LEU A 109 -6.57 8.82 -8.58
CA LEU A 109 -6.26 8.55 -7.18
C LEU A 109 -7.43 7.91 -6.41
N PRO A 110 -8.71 8.30 -6.62
CA PRO A 110 -9.82 7.61 -5.96
C PRO A 110 -9.86 6.11 -6.27
N ASP A 111 -9.68 5.72 -7.54
CA ASP A 111 -9.72 4.31 -7.95
C ASP A 111 -8.50 3.54 -7.43
N ILE A 112 -7.33 4.18 -7.36
CA ILE A 112 -6.14 3.59 -6.72
C ILE A 112 -6.38 3.39 -5.22
N CYS A 113 -6.95 4.38 -4.52
CA CYS A 113 -7.23 4.28 -3.09
C CYS A 113 -8.27 3.20 -2.76
N ASN A 114 -9.25 2.99 -3.65
CA ASN A 114 -10.25 1.93 -3.50
C ASN A 114 -9.72 0.54 -3.91
N GLY A 115 -8.55 0.49 -4.55
CA GLY A 115 -7.98 -0.74 -5.09
C GLY A 115 -8.69 -1.26 -6.35
N ASP A 116 -9.39 -0.37 -7.05
CA ASP A 116 -10.08 -0.66 -8.32
C ASP A 116 -9.19 -0.43 -9.55
N LEU A 117 -8.08 0.30 -9.36
CA LEU A 117 -7.05 0.52 -10.37
C LEU A 117 -5.66 0.13 -9.83
N THR A 118 -4.96 -0.74 -10.58
CA THR A 118 -3.61 -1.24 -10.27
C THR A 118 -2.67 -1.06 -11.44
#